data_AF-A0A9E5J2C7-F1
#
_entry.id   AF-A0A9E5J2C7-F1
#
_cell.length_a   1.000
_cell.length_b   1.000
_cell.length_c   1.000
_cell.angle_alpha   90.00
_cell.angle_beta   90.00
_cell.angle_gamma   90.00
#
_symmetry.space_group_name_H-M   'P 1'
#
loop_
_entity.id
_entity.type
_entity.pdbx_description
1 polymer ?
#
loop_
_entity_poly.entity_id
_entity_poly.type
_entity_poly.pdbx_seq_one_letter_code
_entity_poly.pdbx_strand_id
1 'polypeptide(L)'
;MAGSPLLGFGALTVTMKLFPAIVTLHLLGGIGLLVLLSAQVAWVPSVQREVMSARLRAMVWLAAVLLVIQIALGAWVSTNYAVLACTGFPDCNGQWWPAWNGAAFQIWRHLGVDAAGQNLPFEALQSVHMVHRLMALVVFTYGAFMLWSFKRNGVLKDLSRWLAALLALQFLTGLSNVVLDWPLLAAVAHTGGAGALMMVLTWMLSCTRAPGR
;
A
#
# COMPACT_ATOMS: atom_id res chain seq x y z
N MET A 1 -38.02 15.75 0.86
CA MET A 1 -37.21 14.92 1.77
C MET A 1 -36.79 13.67 1.02
N ALA A 2 -35.66 13.72 0.32
CA ALA A 2 -35.05 12.56 -0.33
C ALA A 2 -33.56 12.88 -0.46
N GLY A 3 -32.80 12.59 0.61
CA GLY A 3 -31.35 12.72 0.60
C GLY A 3 -30.76 11.54 -0.16
N SER A 4 -30.32 11.78 -1.38
CA SER A 4 -29.62 10.80 -2.23
C SER A 4 -28.40 10.23 -1.49
N PRO A 5 -28.32 8.92 -1.18
CA PRO A 5 -27.18 8.33 -0.47
C PRO A 5 -25.96 8.05 -1.36
N LEU A 6 -25.91 8.55 -2.58
CA LEU A 6 -24.95 8.12 -3.61
C LEU A 6 -23.72 9.02 -3.72
N LEU A 7 -23.02 9.26 -2.60
CA LEU A 7 -21.73 9.96 -2.58
C LEU A 7 -20.60 9.14 -1.94
N GLY A 8 -20.54 7.84 -2.23
CA GLY A 8 -19.35 6.99 -2.06
C GLY A 8 -18.75 6.90 -0.64
N PHE A 9 -17.64 6.16 -0.51
CA PHE A 9 -16.91 6.06 0.76
C PHE A 9 -16.42 7.43 1.28
N GLY A 10 -16.20 8.40 0.38
CA GLY A 10 -15.74 9.74 0.74
C GLY A 10 -16.71 10.50 1.64
N ALA A 11 -18.01 10.54 1.31
CA ALA A 11 -19.00 11.18 2.17
C ALA A 11 -19.15 10.45 3.53
N LEU A 12 -19.02 9.11 3.51
CA LEU A 12 -19.08 8.30 4.73
C LEU A 12 -17.91 8.57 5.69
N THR A 13 -16.73 8.98 5.19
CA THR A 13 -15.61 9.34 6.07
C THR A 13 -15.93 10.51 7.00
N VAL A 14 -16.72 11.47 6.52
CA VAL A 14 -17.13 12.66 7.27
C VAL A 14 -18.31 12.35 8.18
N THR A 15 -19.33 11.64 7.68
CA THR A 15 -20.54 11.35 8.45
C THR A 15 -20.31 10.34 9.57
N MET A 16 -19.33 9.45 9.44
CA MET A 16 -18.95 8.48 10.47
C MET A 16 -17.70 8.87 11.28
N LYS A 17 -17.39 10.17 11.37
CA LYS A 17 -16.33 10.71 12.25
C LYS A 17 -15.00 9.96 12.13
N LEU A 18 -14.52 9.75 10.90
CA LEU A 18 -13.23 9.12 10.60
C LEU A 18 -13.13 7.64 11.06
N PHE A 19 -14.24 6.89 10.99
CA PHE A 19 -14.23 5.45 11.26
C PHE A 19 -13.12 4.73 10.47
N PRO A 20 -12.10 4.12 11.12
CA PRO A 20 -10.86 3.70 10.46
C PRO A 20 -11.05 2.77 9.25
N ALA A 21 -11.99 1.82 9.35
CA ALA A 21 -12.32 0.91 8.24
C ALA A 21 -12.86 1.64 7.01
N ILE A 22 -13.72 2.66 7.19
CA ILE A 22 -14.34 3.38 6.09
C ILE A 22 -13.31 4.25 5.38
N VAL A 23 -12.46 4.95 6.13
CA VAL A 23 -11.40 5.77 5.55
C VAL A 23 -10.37 4.90 4.82
N THR A 24 -10.03 3.74 5.38
CA THR A 24 -9.15 2.76 4.71
C THR A 24 -9.77 2.24 3.42
N LEU A 25 -11.06 1.86 3.44
CA LEU A 25 -11.80 1.42 2.25
C LEU A 25 -11.92 2.52 1.19
N HIS A 26 -12.03 3.79 1.59
CA HIS A 26 -12.01 4.90 0.65
C HIS A 26 -10.72 4.94 -0.18
N LEU A 27 -9.56 4.84 0.48
CA LEU A 27 -8.26 4.78 -0.21
C LEU A 27 -8.16 3.55 -1.11
N LEU A 28 -8.53 2.37 -0.60
CA LEU A 28 -8.49 1.13 -1.38
C LEU A 28 -9.42 1.18 -2.59
N GLY A 29 -10.60 1.79 -2.45
CA GLY A 29 -11.51 2.06 -3.56
C GLY A 29 -10.91 2.99 -4.60
N GLY A 30 -10.22 4.06 -4.16
CA GLY A 30 -9.48 4.97 -5.05
C GLY A 30 -8.34 4.26 -5.82
N ILE A 31 -7.57 3.40 -5.14
CA ILE A 31 -6.54 2.57 -5.78
C ILE A 31 -7.16 1.57 -6.75
N GLY A 32 -8.29 0.95 -6.40
CA GLY A 32 -9.04 0.06 -7.29
C GLY A 32 -9.49 0.78 -8.56
N LEU A 33 -10.05 1.98 -8.44
CA LEU A 33 -10.43 2.80 -9.60
C LEU A 33 -9.21 3.17 -10.44
N LEU A 34 -8.10 3.58 -9.81
CA LEU A 34 -6.85 3.88 -10.50
C LEU A 34 -6.32 2.68 -11.28
N VAL A 35 -6.38 1.48 -10.70
CA VAL A 35 -6.01 0.21 -11.38
C VAL A 35 -6.89 -0.02 -12.59
N LEU A 36 -8.21 0.12 -12.47
CA LEU A 36 -9.14 -0.08 -13.58
C LEU A 36 -8.89 0.92 -14.72
N LEU A 37 -8.71 2.20 -14.40
CA LEU A 37 -8.40 3.24 -15.39
C LEU A 37 -7.04 3.00 -16.03
N SER A 38 -6.03 2.62 -15.24
CA SER A 38 -4.69 2.29 -15.76
C SER A 38 -4.75 1.07 -16.68
N ALA A 39 -5.52 0.05 -16.33
CA ALA A 39 -5.72 -1.13 -17.16
C ALA A 39 -6.46 -0.80 -18.46
N GLN A 40 -7.43 0.12 -18.43
CA GLN A 40 -8.16 0.61 -19.60
C GLN A 40 -7.22 1.37 -20.56
N VAL A 41 -6.38 2.27 -20.03
CA VAL A 41 -5.41 3.03 -20.85
C VAL A 41 -4.30 2.13 -21.39
N ALA A 42 -3.82 1.19 -20.59
CA ALA A 42 -2.78 0.23 -20.99
C ALA A 42 -3.33 -0.94 -21.82
N TRP A 43 -4.62 -0.95 -22.15
CA TRP A 43 -5.25 -2.06 -22.84
C TRP A 43 -4.73 -2.15 -24.27
N VAL A 44 -4.25 -3.32 -24.64
CA VAL A 44 -3.90 -3.68 -26.02
C VAL A 44 -4.48 -5.06 -26.37
N PRO A 45 -4.80 -5.31 -27.66
CA PRO A 45 -5.20 -6.63 -28.15
C PRO A 45 -4.21 -7.72 -27.73
N SER A 46 -4.71 -8.91 -27.39
CA SER A 46 -3.89 -10.02 -26.89
C SER A 46 -2.76 -10.42 -27.84
N VAL A 47 -2.98 -10.32 -29.15
CA VAL A 47 -1.99 -10.60 -30.20
C VAL A 47 -0.80 -9.63 -30.17
N GLN A 48 -1.00 -8.41 -29.66
CA GLN A 48 0.04 -7.37 -29.56
C GLN A 48 0.77 -7.42 -28.21
N ARG A 49 0.36 -8.27 -27.27
CA ARG A 49 0.99 -8.37 -25.94
C ARG A 49 2.29 -9.16 -26.02
N GLU A 50 3.30 -8.68 -25.31
CA GLU A 50 4.57 -9.38 -25.16
C GLU A 50 4.36 -10.72 -24.46
N VAL A 51 4.94 -11.78 -25.01
CA VAL A 51 4.89 -13.11 -24.39
C VAL A 51 5.91 -13.15 -23.27
N MET A 52 5.43 -13.42 -22.05
CA MET A 52 6.26 -13.53 -20.86
C MET A 52 5.98 -14.87 -20.18
N SER A 53 7.01 -15.51 -19.63
CA SER A 53 6.85 -16.78 -18.94
C SER A 53 5.79 -16.69 -17.83
N ALA A 54 5.00 -17.76 -17.66
CA ALA A 54 3.93 -17.80 -16.66
C ALA A 54 4.46 -17.51 -15.25
N ARG A 55 5.69 -17.95 -14.95
CA ARG A 55 6.38 -17.68 -13.68
C ARG A 55 6.62 -16.19 -13.45
N LEU A 56 7.20 -15.47 -14.42
CA LEU A 56 7.47 -14.03 -14.27
C LEU A 56 6.16 -13.24 -14.18
N ARG A 57 5.12 -13.65 -14.92
CA ARG A 57 3.79 -13.04 -14.81
C ARG A 57 3.14 -13.27 -13.44
N ALA A 58 3.25 -14.48 -12.90
CA ALA A 58 2.80 -14.79 -11.55
C ALA A 58 3.55 -13.94 -10.50
N MET A 59 4.82 -13.63 -10.75
CA MET A 59 5.57 -12.74 -9.86
C MET A 59 4.99 -11.33 -9.80
N VAL A 60 4.55 -10.78 -10.94
CA VAL A 60 3.89 -9.46 -10.98
C VAL A 60 2.54 -9.47 -10.25
N TRP A 61 1.75 -10.53 -10.42
CA TRP A 61 0.50 -10.69 -9.67
C TRP A 61 0.73 -10.74 -8.16
N LEU A 62 1.73 -11.53 -7.72
CA LEU A 62 2.08 -11.59 -6.30
C LEU A 62 2.61 -10.23 -5.79
N ALA A 63 3.43 -9.51 -6.57
CA ALA A 63 3.84 -8.14 -6.22
C ALA A 63 2.62 -7.23 -6.02
N ALA A 64 1.63 -7.30 -6.91
CA ALA A 64 0.42 -6.49 -6.81
C ALA A 64 -0.37 -6.81 -5.54
N VAL A 65 -0.55 -8.10 -5.21
CA VAL A 65 -1.23 -8.52 -3.97
C VAL A 65 -0.47 -8.04 -2.72
N LEU A 66 0.85 -8.24 -2.67
CA LEU A 66 1.67 -7.77 -1.55
C LEU A 66 1.59 -6.25 -1.40
N LEU A 67 1.58 -5.52 -2.51
CA LEU A 67 1.46 -4.07 -2.50
C LEU A 67 0.07 -3.60 -2.05
N VAL A 68 -1.02 -4.29 -2.43
CA VAL A 68 -2.36 -4.00 -1.90
C VAL A 68 -2.40 -4.16 -0.39
N ILE A 69 -1.82 -5.24 0.13
CA ILE A 69 -1.71 -5.47 1.59
C ILE A 69 -0.90 -4.34 2.25
N GLN A 70 0.23 -3.96 1.66
CA GLN A 70 1.06 -2.87 2.19
C GLN A 70 0.34 -1.52 2.20
N ILE A 71 -0.39 -1.20 1.13
CA ILE A 71 -1.22 0.00 1.02
C ILE A 71 -2.32 -0.02 2.08
N ALA A 72 -3.01 -1.15 2.26
CA ALA A 72 -4.05 -1.30 3.28
C ALA A 72 -3.48 -1.11 4.70
N LEU A 73 -2.31 -1.68 5.00
CA LEU A 73 -1.63 -1.48 6.28
C LEU A 73 -1.19 -0.03 6.47
N GLY A 74 -0.67 0.62 5.43
CA GLY A 74 -0.28 2.04 5.49
C GLY A 74 -1.49 2.96 5.70
N ALA A 75 -2.61 2.66 5.04
CA ALA A 75 -3.89 3.31 5.28
C ALA A 75 -4.36 3.08 6.73
N TRP A 76 -4.21 1.87 7.25
CA TRP A 76 -4.56 1.56 8.63
C TRP A 76 -3.70 2.34 9.64
N VAL A 77 -2.40 2.53 9.38
CA VAL A 77 -1.53 3.40 10.19
C VAL A 77 -2.03 4.85 10.17
N SER A 78 -2.29 5.39 8.98
CA SER A 78 -2.73 6.78 8.79
C SER A 78 -4.09 7.05 9.45
N THR A 79 -5.06 6.17 9.23
CA THR A 79 -6.42 6.31 9.77
C THR A 79 -6.51 6.14 11.28
N ASN A 80 -5.50 5.52 11.89
CA ASN A 80 -5.37 5.43 13.34
C ASN A 80 -4.47 6.51 13.94
N TYR A 81 -4.00 7.48 13.15
CA TYR A 81 -3.03 8.49 13.57
C TYR A 81 -1.76 7.88 14.20
N ALA A 82 -1.36 6.68 13.76
CA ALA A 82 -0.25 5.92 14.31
C ALA A 82 1.10 6.24 13.64
N VAL A 83 1.15 7.22 12.73
CA VAL A 83 2.35 7.57 11.95
C VAL A 83 3.53 7.91 12.87
N LEU A 84 3.29 8.59 13.99
CA LEU A 84 4.32 8.97 14.96
C LEU A 84 4.39 8.03 16.18
N ALA A 85 3.67 6.91 16.16
CA ALA A 85 3.68 5.96 17.29
C ALA A 85 5.06 5.31 17.49
N CYS A 86 5.83 5.15 16.40
CA CYS A 86 7.21 4.67 16.44
C CYS A 86 8.14 5.76 15.91
N THR A 87 8.91 6.37 16.79
CA THR A 87 10.05 7.22 16.45
C THR A 87 11.32 6.37 16.33
N GLY A 88 12.25 6.80 15.48
CA GLY A 88 13.47 6.03 15.18
C GLY A 88 13.29 4.96 14.10
N PHE A 89 14.42 4.52 13.57
CA PHE A 89 14.56 3.45 12.57
C PHE A 89 15.99 2.89 12.65
N PRO A 90 16.19 1.55 12.70
CA PRO A 90 15.20 0.49 12.50
C PRO A 90 14.35 0.14 13.75
N ASP A 91 14.76 0.59 14.94
CA ASP A 91 14.00 0.38 16.18
C ASP A 91 12.73 1.25 16.25
N CYS A 92 11.88 0.99 17.24
CA CYS A 92 10.71 1.79 17.58
C CYS A 92 10.85 2.26 19.04
N ASN A 93 11.11 3.55 19.23
CA ASN A 93 11.27 4.17 20.55
C ASN A 93 12.34 3.49 21.43
N GLY A 94 13.50 3.13 20.86
CA GLY A 94 14.59 2.45 21.56
C GLY A 94 14.41 0.93 21.68
N GLN A 95 13.32 0.36 21.15
CA GLN A 95 13.02 -1.07 21.23
C GLN A 95 12.93 -1.70 19.83
N TRP A 96 13.64 -2.79 19.62
CA TRP A 96 13.55 -3.56 18.37
C TRP A 96 12.23 -4.34 18.25
N TRP A 97 11.66 -4.73 19.39
CA TRP A 97 10.39 -5.44 19.48
C TRP A 97 9.56 -4.88 20.64
N PRO A 98 8.72 -3.85 20.39
CA PRO A 98 7.92 -3.23 21.44
C PRO A 98 6.84 -4.17 21.97
N ALA A 99 6.25 -3.83 23.12
CA ALA A 99 5.14 -4.56 23.69
C ALA A 99 3.99 -4.68 22.68
N TRP A 100 3.47 -5.90 22.50
CA TRP A 100 2.43 -6.18 21.53
C TRP A 100 1.03 -5.96 22.12
N ASN A 101 0.18 -5.24 21.40
CA ASN A 101 -1.22 -5.08 21.74
C ASN A 101 -2.11 -5.13 20.48
N GLY A 102 -3.08 -6.06 20.50
CA GLY A 102 -3.97 -6.33 19.37
C GLY A 102 -5.14 -5.36 19.20
N ALA A 103 -5.40 -4.45 20.15
CA ALA A 103 -6.64 -3.67 20.20
C ALA A 103 -6.87 -2.81 18.95
N ALA A 104 -5.79 -2.23 18.39
CA ALA A 104 -5.89 -1.38 17.21
C ALA A 104 -6.14 -2.16 15.90
N PHE A 105 -6.05 -3.50 15.89
CA PHE A 105 -6.38 -4.36 14.75
C PHE A 105 -7.86 -4.75 14.67
N GLN A 106 -8.65 -4.42 15.68
CA GLN A 106 -10.10 -4.58 15.61
C GLN A 106 -10.65 -3.69 14.49
N ILE A 107 -11.31 -4.31 13.50
CA ILE A 107 -11.72 -3.63 12.26
C ILE A 107 -12.93 -2.72 12.48
N TRP A 108 -13.91 -3.19 13.26
CA TRP A 108 -15.18 -2.50 13.44
C TRP A 108 -15.22 -1.74 14.77
N ARG A 109 -14.60 -0.56 14.80
CA ARG A 109 -14.55 0.32 15.98
C ARG A 109 -14.43 1.79 15.58
N HIS A 110 -14.75 2.67 16.53
CA HIS A 110 -14.51 4.09 16.36
C HIS A 110 -13.03 4.44 16.52
N LEU A 111 -12.65 5.60 16.01
CA LEU A 111 -11.29 6.10 16.17
C LEU A 111 -10.95 6.34 17.65
N GLY A 112 -9.74 5.97 18.05
CA GLY A 112 -9.20 6.22 19.40
C GLY A 112 -9.72 5.28 20.50
N VAL A 113 -10.69 4.43 20.22
CA VAL A 113 -11.26 3.46 21.17
C VAL A 113 -11.31 2.05 20.60
N ASP A 114 -11.37 1.04 21.46
CA ASP A 114 -11.63 -0.35 21.11
C ASP A 114 -13.14 -0.62 20.91
N ALA A 115 -13.50 -1.88 20.61
CA ALA A 115 -14.89 -2.29 20.41
C ALA A 115 -15.78 -2.16 21.66
N ALA A 116 -15.19 -2.14 22.87
CA ALA A 116 -15.89 -1.90 24.12
C ALA A 116 -16.02 -0.40 24.46
N GLY A 117 -15.45 0.48 23.63
CA GLY A 117 -15.44 1.92 23.84
C GLY A 117 -14.36 2.40 24.80
N GLN A 118 -13.42 1.54 25.19
CA GLN A 118 -12.27 1.92 26.01
C GLN A 118 -11.20 2.59 25.14
N ASN A 119 -10.47 3.56 25.70
CA ASN A 119 -9.40 4.24 24.97
C ASN A 119 -8.32 3.23 24.52
N LEU A 120 -7.86 3.41 23.29
CA LEU A 120 -6.78 2.59 22.77
C LEU A 120 -5.47 2.87 23.52
N PRO A 121 -4.79 1.83 24.01
CA PRO A 121 -3.46 1.98 24.57
C PRO A 121 -2.45 2.31 23.47
N PHE A 122 -1.40 3.06 23.81
CA PHE A 122 -0.40 3.53 22.86
C PHE A 122 0.34 2.37 22.16
N GLU A 123 0.56 1.28 22.89
CA GLU A 123 1.18 0.04 22.41
C GLU A 123 0.41 -0.58 21.23
N ALA A 124 -0.91 -0.35 21.17
CA ALA A 124 -1.71 -0.82 20.05
C ALA A 124 -1.41 -0.04 18.76
N LEU A 125 -1.16 1.27 18.87
CA LEU A 125 -0.73 2.12 17.74
C LEU A 125 0.68 1.74 17.28
N GLN A 126 1.59 1.46 18.22
CA GLN A 126 2.93 0.94 17.92
C GLN A 126 2.85 -0.40 17.17
N SER A 127 2.01 -1.32 17.63
CA SER A 127 1.84 -2.65 17.02
C SER A 127 1.39 -2.55 15.56
N VAL A 128 0.42 -1.70 15.25
CA VAL A 128 -0.03 -1.44 13.87
C VAL A 128 1.09 -0.86 13.01
N HIS A 129 1.84 0.12 13.52
CA HIS A 129 2.95 0.71 12.78
C HIS A 129 4.07 -0.33 12.53
N MET A 130 4.40 -1.16 13.52
CA MET A 130 5.38 -2.24 13.37
C MET A 130 4.96 -3.26 12.29
N VAL A 131 3.67 -3.66 12.23
CA VAL A 131 3.20 -4.57 11.17
C VAL A 131 3.37 -3.96 9.79
N HIS A 132 3.09 -2.67 9.60
CA HIS A 132 3.33 -1.97 8.34
C HIS A 132 4.83 -1.96 7.96
N ARG A 133 5.73 -1.72 8.93
CA ARG A 133 7.19 -1.75 8.73
C ARG A 133 7.69 -3.14 8.34
N LEU A 134 7.20 -4.19 9.01
CA LEU A 134 7.57 -5.57 8.72
C LEU A 134 7.08 -6.02 7.34
N MET A 135 5.86 -5.66 6.97
CA MET A 135 5.34 -5.94 5.64
C MET A 135 6.09 -5.15 4.56
N ALA A 136 6.56 -3.93 4.86
CA ALA A 136 7.41 -3.16 3.93
C ALA A 136 8.70 -3.93 3.59
N LEU A 137 9.33 -4.57 4.59
CA LEU A 137 10.51 -5.41 4.36
C LEU A 137 10.20 -6.56 3.39
N VAL A 138 9.04 -7.22 3.53
CA VAL A 138 8.58 -8.26 2.60
C VAL A 138 8.40 -7.71 1.19
N VAL A 139 7.76 -6.54 1.04
CA VAL A 139 7.56 -5.90 -0.27
C VAL A 139 8.89 -5.52 -0.92
N PHE A 140 9.82 -4.91 -0.18
CA PHE A 140 11.11 -4.50 -0.73
C PHE A 140 11.99 -5.68 -1.12
N THR A 141 12.07 -6.70 -0.26
CA THR A 141 12.85 -7.92 -0.56
C THR A 141 12.29 -8.66 -1.77
N TYR A 142 10.95 -8.80 -1.83
CA TYR A 142 10.29 -9.41 -2.97
C TYR A 142 10.45 -8.57 -4.26
N GLY A 143 10.30 -7.25 -4.16
CA GLY A 143 10.49 -6.32 -5.28
C GLY A 143 11.91 -6.38 -5.85
N ALA A 144 12.93 -6.42 -4.97
CA ALA A 144 14.32 -6.58 -5.38
C ALA A 144 14.56 -7.93 -6.08
N PHE A 145 13.99 -9.02 -5.55
CA PHE A 145 14.05 -10.34 -6.17
C PHE A 145 13.37 -10.37 -7.54
N MET A 146 12.22 -9.70 -7.69
CA MET A 146 11.52 -9.58 -8.96
C MET A 146 12.33 -8.77 -9.99
N LEU A 147 12.88 -7.62 -9.59
CA LEU A 147 13.75 -6.80 -10.44
C LEU A 147 15.00 -7.57 -10.90
N TRP A 148 15.63 -8.33 -9.99
CA TRP A 148 16.74 -9.21 -10.33
C TRP A 148 16.34 -10.29 -11.35
N SER A 149 15.19 -10.93 -11.14
CA SER A 149 14.66 -11.95 -12.06
C SER A 149 14.35 -11.36 -13.43
N PHE A 150 13.79 -10.15 -13.50
CA PHE A 150 13.47 -9.46 -14.75
C PHE A 150 14.73 -9.07 -15.50
N LYS A 151 15.74 -8.54 -14.80
CA LYS A 151 17.06 -8.24 -15.35
C LYS A 151 17.72 -9.48 -15.95
N ARG A 152 17.69 -10.62 -15.24
CA ARG A 152 18.29 -11.89 -15.72
C ARG A 152 17.62 -12.41 -16.99
N ASN A 153 16.31 -12.24 -17.12
CA ASN A 153 15.53 -12.69 -18.28
C ASN A 153 15.40 -11.63 -19.38
N GLY A 154 15.88 -10.40 -19.16
CA GLY A 154 15.87 -9.33 -20.16
C GLY A 154 14.49 -8.78 -20.50
N VAL A 155 13.48 -8.95 -19.63
CA VAL A 155 12.07 -8.54 -19.89
C VAL A 155 11.74 -7.17 -19.30
N LEU A 156 10.81 -6.44 -19.92
CA LEU A 156 10.17 -5.22 -19.40
C LEU A 156 11.17 -4.18 -18.83
N LYS A 157 12.26 -3.90 -19.55
CA LYS A 157 13.40 -3.09 -19.04
C LYS A 157 12.98 -1.71 -18.54
N ASP A 158 12.15 -0.99 -19.30
CA ASP A 158 11.74 0.37 -18.92
C ASP A 158 10.77 0.38 -17.74
N LEU A 159 9.79 -0.53 -17.71
CA LEU A 159 8.90 -0.66 -16.55
C LEU A 159 9.67 -1.13 -15.30
N SER A 160 10.72 -1.93 -15.45
CA SER A 160 11.60 -2.32 -14.35
C SER A 160 12.39 -1.13 -13.79
N ARG A 161 12.83 -0.19 -14.63
CA ARG A 161 13.49 1.05 -14.19
C ARG A 161 12.52 1.93 -13.40
N TRP A 162 11.31 2.12 -13.89
CA TRP A 162 10.27 2.86 -13.17
C TRP A 162 9.91 2.21 -11.83
N LEU A 163 9.75 0.88 -11.82
CA LEU A 163 9.50 0.13 -10.59
C LEU A 163 10.64 0.32 -9.57
N ALA A 164 11.89 0.23 -10.00
CA ALA A 164 13.05 0.44 -9.13
C ALA A 164 13.11 1.88 -8.57
N ALA A 165 12.88 2.88 -9.42
CA ALA A 165 12.86 4.28 -9.00
C ALA A 165 11.74 4.57 -7.99
N LEU A 166 10.54 4.04 -8.23
CA LEU A 166 9.40 4.20 -7.33
C LEU A 166 9.57 3.43 -6.01
N LEU A 167 10.21 2.25 -6.02
CA LEU A 167 10.57 1.55 -4.78
C LEU A 167 11.57 2.37 -3.97
N ALA A 168 12.60 2.92 -4.61
CA ALA A 168 13.55 3.81 -3.93
C ALA A 168 12.83 5.05 -3.34
N LEU A 169 11.93 5.67 -4.12
CA LEU A 169 11.10 6.78 -3.64
C LEU A 169 10.26 6.37 -2.43
N GLN A 170 9.66 5.17 -2.43
CA GLN A 170 8.87 4.70 -1.29
C GLN A 170 9.70 4.46 -0.04
N PHE A 171 10.90 3.94 -0.18
CA PHE A 171 11.81 3.79 0.95
C PHE A 171 12.18 5.15 1.54
N LEU A 172 12.58 6.10 0.68
CA LEU A 172 13.00 7.44 1.11
C LEU A 172 11.86 8.23 1.76
N THR A 173 10.67 8.22 1.15
CA THR A 173 9.49 8.94 1.67
C THR A 173 8.95 8.27 2.94
N GLY A 174 8.95 6.94 3.00
CA GLY A 174 8.55 6.19 4.20
C GLY A 174 9.48 6.46 5.38
N LEU A 175 10.81 6.43 5.15
CA LEU A 175 11.81 6.77 6.16
C LEU A 175 11.69 8.23 6.60
N SER A 176 11.48 9.16 5.65
CA SER A 176 11.28 10.58 5.94
C SER A 176 10.06 10.82 6.83
N ASN A 177 8.95 10.10 6.61
CA ASN A 177 7.76 10.23 7.45
C ASN A 177 8.02 9.88 8.93
N VAL A 178 8.97 8.98 9.19
CA VAL A 178 9.34 8.55 10.54
C VAL A 178 10.41 9.46 11.17
N VAL A 179 11.43 9.84 10.40
CA VAL A 179 12.64 10.50 10.93
C VAL A 179 12.53 12.02 10.90
N LEU A 180 11.70 12.59 10.02
CA LEU A 180 11.56 14.04 9.84
C LEU A 180 10.20 14.55 10.34
N ASP A 181 9.60 13.86 11.30
CA ASP A 181 8.32 14.25 11.93
C ASP A 181 7.17 14.44 10.93
N TRP A 182 6.99 13.47 10.04
CA TRP A 182 5.86 13.39 9.11
C TRP A 182 5.65 14.65 8.24
N PRO A 183 6.62 15.03 7.39
CA PRO A 183 6.46 16.21 6.55
C PRO A 183 5.40 15.94 5.47
N LEU A 184 4.47 16.90 5.29
CA LEU A 184 3.31 16.75 4.41
C LEU A 184 3.69 16.29 2.99
N LEU A 185 4.75 16.86 2.42
CA LEU A 185 5.21 16.50 1.08
C LEU A 185 5.63 15.02 1.01
N ALA A 186 6.33 14.51 2.01
CA ALA A 186 6.71 13.10 2.05
C ALA A 186 5.49 12.19 2.26
N ALA A 187 4.52 12.60 3.06
CA ALA A 187 3.28 11.84 3.27
C ALA A 187 2.46 11.69 1.98
N VAL A 188 2.28 12.81 1.26
CA VAL A 188 1.57 12.83 -0.02
C VAL A 188 2.35 12.05 -1.08
N ALA A 189 3.67 12.28 -1.18
CA ALA A 189 4.53 11.54 -2.11
C ALA A 189 4.54 10.03 -1.81
N HIS A 190 4.50 9.63 -0.54
CA HIS A 190 4.46 8.23 -0.15
C HIS A 190 3.15 7.55 -0.60
N THR A 191 2.02 8.24 -0.43
CA THR A 191 0.72 7.70 -0.83
C THR A 191 0.57 7.68 -2.36
N GLY A 192 0.92 8.77 -3.03
CA GLY A 192 0.91 8.87 -4.49
C GLY A 192 1.90 7.90 -5.16
N GLY A 193 3.08 7.74 -4.58
CA GLY A 193 4.12 6.80 -5.03
C GLY A 193 3.67 5.34 -4.94
N ALA A 194 2.93 4.96 -3.90
CA ALA A 194 2.32 3.63 -3.81
C ALA A 194 1.26 3.41 -4.92
N GLY A 195 0.46 4.45 -5.22
CA GLY A 195 -0.45 4.43 -6.36
C GLY A 195 0.29 4.25 -7.69
N ALA A 196 1.36 5.00 -7.92
CA ALA A 196 2.19 4.88 -9.12
C ALA A 196 2.86 3.50 -9.25
N LEU A 197 3.32 2.89 -8.15
CA LEU A 197 3.80 1.50 -8.15
C LEU A 197 2.72 0.54 -8.64
N MET A 198 1.48 0.71 -8.15
CA MET A 198 0.35 -0.11 -8.58
C MET A 198 0.03 0.10 -10.06
N MET A 199 0.12 1.33 -10.57
CA MET A 199 -0.02 1.61 -12.00
C MET A 199 1.03 0.89 -12.84
N VAL A 200 2.30 0.90 -12.42
CA VAL A 200 3.38 0.18 -13.12
C VAL A 200 3.12 -1.32 -13.16
N LEU A 201 2.76 -1.94 -12.02
CA LEU A 201 2.43 -3.36 -11.96
C LEU A 201 1.21 -3.70 -12.84
N THR A 202 0.20 -2.84 -12.84
CA THR A 202 -0.98 -2.96 -13.71
C THR A 202 -0.56 -2.91 -15.18
N TRP A 203 0.31 -1.97 -15.54
CA TRP A 203 0.81 -1.83 -16.91
C TRP A 203 1.57 -3.07 -17.36
N MET A 204 2.46 -3.60 -16.51
CA MET A 204 3.18 -4.86 -16.76
C MET A 204 2.21 -6.03 -17.02
N LEU A 205 1.11 -6.12 -16.28
CA LEU A 205 0.09 -7.16 -16.48
C LEU A 205 -0.76 -6.95 -17.74
N SER A 206 -1.02 -5.71 -18.12
CA SER A 206 -1.83 -5.35 -19.30
C SER A 206 -1.08 -5.54 -20.62
N CYS A 207 0.22 -5.20 -20.66
CA CYS A 207 1.04 -5.32 -21.87
C CYS A 207 1.62 -6.71 -22.11
N THR A 208 1.53 -7.63 -21.14
CA THR A 208 2.04 -9.00 -21.26
C THR A 208 0.95 -10.06 -21.31
N ARG A 209 1.30 -11.24 -21.82
CA ARG A 209 0.50 -12.47 -21.70
C ARG A 209 1.37 -13.68 -21.40
N ALA A 210 0.80 -14.68 -20.73
CA ALA A 210 1.43 -15.99 -20.61
C ALA A 210 1.40 -16.70 -21.98
N PRO A 211 2.33 -17.65 -22.26
CA PRO A 211 2.25 -18.48 -23.45
C PRO A 211 0.91 -19.22 -23.46
N GLY A 212 0.29 -19.34 -24.64
CA GLY A 212 -0.87 -20.24 -24.80
C GLY A 212 -0.47 -21.67 -24.45
N ARG A 213 -1.37 -22.43 -23.83
CA ARG A 213 -1.20 -23.88 -23.70
C ARG A 213 -1.25 -24.53 -25.08
#